data_AF-A0A2K3LVX7-F1
#
_entry.id   AF-A0A2K3LVX7-F1
#
_cell.length_a   1.000
_cell.length_b   1.000
_cell.length_c   1.000
_cell.angle_alpha   90.00
_cell.angle_beta   90.00
_cell.angle_gamma   90.00
#
_symmetry.space_group_name_H-M   'P 1'
#
loop_
_entity.id
_entity.type
_entity.pdbx_description
1 polymer ?
#
loop_
_entity_poly.entity_id
_entity_poly.type
_entity_poly.pdbx_seq_one_letter_code
_entity_poly.pdbx_strand_id
1 'polypeptide(L)'
;SLQRALDRRLYLLLYGNAYGAPDGKPVWHFPEKVYESEETMRKCAESALKSVIGDLSNTYFVGNAPMAHMVVQPKEEQAGSTSFKDEDVIDSASVNEARIQHKL
;
A
#
# COMPACT_ATOMS: atom_id res chain seq x y z
N SER A 1 -9.55 -21.92 16.49
CA SER A 1 -8.53 -22.83 15.88
C SER A 1 -8.60 -22.77 14.36
N LEU A 2 -7.47 -23.04 13.66
CA LEU A 2 -7.40 -23.25 12.21
C LEU A 2 -8.00 -24.60 11.77
N GLN A 3 -8.18 -25.53 12.70
CA GLN A 3 -8.80 -26.84 12.46
C GLN A 3 -10.34 -26.77 12.28
N ARG A 4 -10.89 -25.58 12.08
CA ARG A 4 -12.34 -25.36 11.87
C ARG A 4 -12.63 -25.20 10.38
N ALA A 5 -13.82 -25.60 9.93
CA ALA A 5 -14.30 -25.36 8.57
C ALA A 5 -13.27 -25.72 7.48
N LEU A 6 -12.75 -26.96 7.56
CA LEU A 6 -11.66 -27.45 6.69
C LEU A 6 -12.04 -27.51 5.21
N ASP A 7 -13.33 -27.44 4.91
CA ASP A 7 -13.93 -27.36 3.57
C ASP A 7 -13.94 -25.94 3.00
N ARG A 8 -13.51 -24.92 3.77
CA ARG A 8 -13.57 -23.51 3.40
C ARG A 8 -12.22 -22.82 3.50
N ARG A 9 -12.06 -21.74 2.72
CA ARG A 9 -10.92 -20.83 2.86
C ARG A 9 -11.10 -19.96 4.09
N LEU A 10 -10.05 -19.86 4.90
CA LEU A 10 -9.99 -18.98 6.06
C LEU A 10 -9.12 -17.76 5.74
N TYR A 11 -9.50 -16.61 6.30
CA TYR A 11 -8.77 -15.35 6.17
C TYR A 11 -8.29 -14.88 7.54
N LEU A 12 -7.08 -14.31 7.58
CA LEU A 12 -6.51 -13.71 8.78
C LEU A 12 -6.93 -12.24 8.85
N LEU A 13 -7.55 -11.85 9.97
CA LEU A 13 -7.84 -10.47 10.33
C LEU A 13 -7.26 -10.19 11.72
N LEU A 14 -6.81 -8.96 11.94
CA LEU A 14 -6.27 -8.48 13.19
C LEU A 14 -7.22 -7.44 13.78
N TYR A 15 -7.33 -7.41 15.11
CA TYR A 15 -8.10 -6.37 15.81
C TYR A 15 -7.13 -5.34 16.37
N GLY A 16 -7.24 -4.09 15.92
CA GLY A 16 -6.27 -3.07 16.26
C GLY A 16 -6.52 -1.73 15.59
N ASN A 17 -5.57 -0.83 15.75
CA ASN A 17 -5.60 0.47 15.10
C ASN A 17 -5.23 0.29 13.62
N ALA A 18 -6.20 0.53 12.75
CA ALA A 18 -6.00 0.53 11.31
C ALA A 18 -5.77 1.96 10.80
N TYR A 19 -4.96 2.09 9.76
CA TYR A 19 -4.78 3.32 9.03
C TYR A 19 -6.11 3.76 8.41
N GLY A 20 -6.51 5.00 8.67
CA GLY A 20 -7.79 5.52 8.18
C GLY A 20 -9.02 5.12 9.00
N ALA A 21 -8.86 4.52 10.18
CA ALA A 21 -9.98 4.29 11.08
C ALA A 21 -10.61 5.64 11.53
N PRO A 22 -11.92 5.87 11.29
CA PRO A 22 -12.54 7.20 11.39
C PRO A 22 -12.51 7.83 12.80
N ASP A 23 -12.49 7.00 13.84
CA ASP A 23 -12.64 7.41 15.24
C ASP A 23 -11.42 7.04 16.11
N GLY A 24 -10.33 6.52 15.52
CA GLY A 24 -9.21 5.98 16.29
C GLY A 24 -9.56 4.76 17.16
N LYS A 25 -10.78 4.21 17.00
CA LYS A 25 -11.22 2.99 17.68
C LYS A 25 -10.62 1.76 16.99
N PRO A 26 -10.29 0.70 17.74
CA PRO A 26 -9.79 -0.52 17.14
C PRO A 26 -10.86 -1.19 16.27
N VAL A 27 -10.46 -1.60 15.07
CA VAL A 27 -11.31 -2.26 14.07
C VAL A 27 -10.66 -3.56 13.61
N TRP A 28 -11.40 -4.40 12.90
CA TRP A 28 -10.83 -5.56 12.22
C TRP A 28 -10.20 -5.12 10.89
N HIS A 29 -8.94 -5.45 10.68
CA HIS A 29 -8.19 -5.06 9.48
C HIS A 29 -7.19 -6.14 9.05
N PHE A 30 -6.61 -5.99 7.86
CA PHE A 30 -5.50 -6.83 7.39
C PHE A 30 -4.17 -6.36 8.00
N PRO A 31 -3.15 -7.24 8.07
CA PRO A 31 -1.79 -6.81 8.34
C PRO A 31 -1.36 -5.74 7.33
N GLU A 32 -1.00 -4.57 7.82
CA GLU A 32 -0.66 -3.41 7.01
C GLU A 32 0.51 -2.63 7.62
N LYS A 33 1.22 -1.90 6.76
CA LYS A 33 2.34 -1.02 7.14
C LYS A 33 2.35 0.16 6.18
N VAL A 34 2.70 1.35 6.68
CA VAL A 34 3.04 2.49 5.82
C VAL A 34 4.30 2.15 5.02
N TYR A 35 4.25 2.42 3.72
CA TYR A 35 5.40 2.24 2.84
C TYR A 35 6.46 3.30 3.13
N GLU A 36 7.69 2.87 3.42
CA GLU A 36 8.76 3.79 3.82
C GLU A 36 9.99 3.60 2.95
N SER A 37 10.77 2.54 3.18
CA SER A 37 12.12 2.36 2.62
C SER A 37 12.32 0.98 1.99
N GLU A 38 11.31 0.12 2.03
CA GLU A 38 11.35 -1.16 1.36
C GLU A 38 11.51 -1.00 -0.15
N GLU A 39 12.29 -1.87 -0.77
CA GLU A 39 12.61 -1.80 -2.20
C GLU A 39 11.38 -1.99 -3.11
N THR A 40 10.38 -2.76 -2.66
CA THR A 40 9.15 -3.01 -3.43
C THR A 40 7.94 -3.04 -2.51
N MET A 41 6.75 -2.75 -3.05
CA MET A 41 5.49 -2.92 -2.33
C MET A 41 5.30 -4.34 -1.77
N ARG A 42 5.77 -5.36 -2.51
CA ARG A 42 5.75 -6.75 -2.05
C ARG A 42 6.61 -6.94 -0.79
N LYS A 43 7.84 -6.42 -0.77
CA LYS A 43 8.72 -6.49 0.41
C LYS A 43 8.14 -5.73 1.61
N CYS A 44 7.43 -4.63 1.36
CA CYS A 44 6.68 -3.92 2.41
C CYS A 44 5.52 -4.77 2.96
N ALA A 45 4.78 -5.49 2.11
CA ALA A 45 3.74 -6.40 2.58
C ALA A 45 4.32 -7.61 3.34
N GLU A 46 5.46 -8.12 2.90
CA GLU A 46 6.22 -9.16 3.61
C GLU A 46 6.67 -8.65 4.99
N SER A 47 7.24 -7.44 5.09
CA SER A 47 7.66 -6.85 6.37
C SER A 47 6.47 -6.59 7.31
N ALA A 48 5.35 -6.11 6.77
CA ALA A 48 4.09 -5.91 7.51
C ALA A 48 3.56 -7.21 8.10
N LEU A 49 3.57 -8.32 7.35
CA LEU A 49 3.13 -9.61 7.87
C LEU A 49 4.15 -10.20 8.86
N LYS A 50 5.44 -10.05 8.59
CA LYS A 50 6.54 -10.53 9.45
C LYS A 50 6.45 -9.94 10.85
N SER A 51 6.08 -8.67 11.01
CA SER A 51 5.94 -8.03 12.31
C SER A 51 4.82 -8.64 13.16
N VAL A 52 3.83 -9.28 12.53
CA VAL A 52 2.65 -9.87 13.17
C VAL A 52 2.87 -11.35 13.51
N ILE A 53 3.35 -12.15 12.55
CA ILE A 53 3.48 -13.61 12.71
C ILE A 53 4.91 -14.09 12.94
N GLY A 54 5.89 -13.19 12.86
CA GLY A 54 7.31 -13.50 13.07
C GLY A 54 7.93 -14.17 11.85
N ASP A 55 8.01 -15.49 11.84
CA ASP A 55 8.64 -16.23 10.76
C ASP A 55 7.70 -16.39 9.55
N LEU A 56 8.24 -16.24 8.34
CA LEU A 56 7.52 -16.34 7.08
C LEU A 56 7.84 -17.61 6.28
N SER A 57 8.58 -18.56 6.84
CA SER A 57 8.96 -19.82 6.18
C SER A 57 7.78 -20.62 5.60
N ASN A 58 6.57 -20.47 6.16
CA ASN A 58 5.34 -21.13 5.72
C ASN A 58 4.34 -20.16 5.03
N THR A 59 4.83 -19.04 4.51
CA THR A 59 4.02 -18.04 3.82
C THR A 59 4.46 -17.90 2.37
N TYR A 60 3.50 -17.79 1.44
CA TYR A 60 3.77 -17.56 0.03
C TYR A 60 3.00 -16.34 -0.49
N PHE A 61 3.72 -15.35 -1.00
CA PHE A 61 3.16 -14.16 -1.65
C PHE A 61 2.98 -14.40 -3.15
N VAL A 62 1.75 -14.23 -3.64
CA VAL A 62 1.36 -14.48 -5.02
C VAL A 62 1.57 -13.23 -5.87
N GLY A 63 2.52 -13.28 -6.82
CA GLY A 63 2.79 -12.18 -7.75
C GLY A 63 3.42 -10.95 -7.09
N ASN A 64 3.73 -9.95 -7.92
CA ASN A 64 4.29 -8.67 -7.46
C ASN A 64 3.29 -7.51 -7.56
N ALA A 65 2.20 -7.69 -8.33
CA ALA A 65 1.16 -6.69 -8.45
C ALA A 65 0.19 -6.75 -7.24
N PRO A 66 -0.36 -5.62 -6.78
CA PRO A 66 -1.36 -5.60 -5.73
C PRO A 66 -2.66 -6.28 -6.21
N MET A 67 -3.37 -6.92 -5.28
CA MET A 67 -4.66 -7.55 -5.59
C MET A 67 -5.82 -6.54 -5.63
N ALA A 68 -5.73 -5.49 -4.82
CA ALA A 68 -6.73 -4.42 -4.72
C ALA A 68 -6.08 -3.15 -4.13
N HIS A 69 -6.77 -2.02 -4.24
CA HIS A 69 -6.43 -0.78 -3.55
C HIS A 69 -7.67 -0.23 -2.83
N MET A 70 -7.44 0.50 -1.74
CA MET A 70 -8.48 1.22 -1.01
C MET A 70 -7.96 2.62 -0.70
N VAL A 71 -8.69 3.64 -1.11
CA VAL A 71 -8.32 5.04 -0.86
C VAL A 71 -8.93 5.47 0.47
N VAL A 72 -8.08 5.76 1.44
CA VAL A 72 -8.49 6.40 2.70
C VAL A 72 -8.52 7.91 2.44
N GLN A 73 -9.70 8.52 2.53
CA GLN A 73 -9.81 9.97 2.43
C GLN A 73 -9.12 10.62 3.64
N PRO A 74 -8.31 11.68 3.44
CA PRO A 74 -7.80 12.48 4.53
C PRO A 74 -8.99 13.04 5.33
N LYS A 75 -8.97 12.88 6.65
CA LYS A 75 -9.91 13.58 7.52
C LYS A 75 -9.57 15.06 7.42
N GLU A 76 -10.53 15.90 7.00
CA GLU A 76 -10.38 17.36 6.97
C GLU A 76 -10.30 17.92 8.40
N GLU A 77 -9.21 17.67 9.10
CA GLU A 77 -8.86 18.35 10.35
C GLU A 77 -7.40 18.78 10.26
N GLN A 78 -7.25 20.04 9.84
CA GLN A 78 -6.05 20.89 9.79
C GLN A 78 -5.03 20.62 8.68
N ALA A 79 -4.98 21.60 7.76
CA ALA A 79 -3.95 21.82 6.77
C ALA A 79 -2.54 21.77 7.40
N GLY A 80 -1.77 20.75 7.03
CA GLY A 80 -0.41 20.53 7.49
C GLY A 80 0.32 19.48 6.66
N SER A 81 0.47 19.76 5.36
CA SER A 81 1.50 19.23 4.44
C SER A 81 1.95 17.76 4.60
N THR A 82 1.51 16.90 3.68
CA THR A 82 2.43 16.11 2.84
C THR A 82 1.78 15.95 1.47
N SER A 83 2.06 16.90 0.58
CA SER A 83 1.80 16.74 -0.85
C SER A 83 2.71 15.64 -1.37
N PHE A 84 2.14 14.51 -1.80
CA PHE A 84 2.84 13.60 -2.69
C PHE A 84 3.14 14.39 -3.95
N LYS A 85 4.43 14.69 -4.19
CA LYS A 85 4.85 15.23 -5.48
C LYS A 85 4.66 14.13 -6.50
N ASP A 86 3.64 14.27 -7.33
CA ASP A 86 3.59 13.62 -8.64
C ASP A 86 4.72 14.24 -9.48
N GLU A 87 5.91 13.66 -9.44
CA GLU A 87 6.88 13.81 -10.51
C GLU A 87 6.55 12.78 -11.60
N ASP A 88 6.55 13.26 -12.85
CA ASP A 88 6.35 12.55 -14.12
C ASP A 88 4.93 12.52 -14.71
N VAL A 89 4.36 13.71 -14.94
CA VAL A 89 3.57 13.96 -16.16
C VAL A 89 4.42 14.82 -17.11
N ILE A 90 5.15 14.18 -18.00
CA ILE A 90 5.83 14.87 -19.10
C ILE A 90 4.75 15.33 -20.08
N ASP A 91 4.48 16.65 -20.10
CA ASP A 91 3.58 17.29 -21.05
C ASP A 91 4.14 17.15 -22.48
N SER A 92 3.37 16.44 -23.33
CA SER A 92 3.64 16.22 -24.75
C SER A 92 3.80 17.51 -25.58
N ALA A 93 3.44 18.68 -25.04
CA ALA A 93 3.68 19.97 -25.68
C ALA A 93 5.17 20.37 -25.72
N SER A 94 5.97 20.00 -24.70
CA SER A 94 7.37 20.42 -24.61
C SER A 94 8.31 19.67 -25.57
N VAL A 95 7.94 18.44 -25.97
CA VAL A 95 8.73 17.60 -26.89
C VAL A 95 8.78 18.18 -28.31
N ASN A 96 7.74 18.91 -28.74
CA ASN A 96 7.66 19.44 -30.09
C ASN A 96 8.50 20.70 -30.30
N GLU A 97 8.71 21.51 -29.26
CA GLU A 97 9.50 22.74 -29.34
C GLU A 97 11.01 22.45 -29.41
N ALA A 98 11.47 21.39 -28.72
CA ALA A 98 12.86 20.93 -28.75
C ALA A 98 13.29 20.30 -30.10
N ARG A 99 12.33 19.84 -30.93
CA ARG A 99 12.65 19.21 -32.23
C ARG A 99 12.88 20.22 -33.35
N ILE A 100 12.43 21.46 -33.18
CA ILE A 100 12.57 22.53 -34.20
C ILE A 100 13.92 23.25 -34.08
N GLN A 101 14.50 23.32 -32.89
CA GLN A 101 15.79 24.02 -32.66
C GLN A 101 17.05 23.20 -33.02
N HIS A 102 16.92 21.94 -33.45
CA HIS A 102 18.06 21.10 -33.87
C HIS A 102 18.05 20.77 -35.37
N LYS A 103 17.35 21.58 -36.18
CA LYS A 103 17.31 21.44 -37.65
C LYS A 103 17.45 22.76 -38.43
N LEU A 104 17.96 23.81 -37.79
CA LEU A 104 18.47 25.01 -38.46
C LEU A 104 19.90 25.28 -38.01
#